data_AF-A0A821EGJ2-F1
#
_entry.id   AF-A0A821EGJ2-F1
#
_cell.length_a   1.000
_cell.length_b   1.000
_cell.length_c   1.000
_cell.angle_alpha   90.00
_cell.angle_beta   90.00
_cell.angle_gamma   90.00
#
_symmetry.space_group_name_H-M   'P 1'
#
loop_
_entity.id
_entity.type
_entity.pdbx_description
1 polymer ?
#
loop_
_entity_poly.entity_id
_entity_poly.type
_entity_poly.pdbx_seq_one_letter_code
_entity_poly.pdbx_strand_id
1 'polypeptide(L)'
;NNLNSGTTYTYTVKAVSSAGSESAASNSVTGKTKGDPPAVGTPNGLIAADITSNSITLRWNSVLGVTAYNVYRNGNKLTSVSLTSYTDTDLRSATEYRYQVSSVKDSSESEKSIEVQATTLTEKVCFNDNNFNHVTTGRAYHSLGYALATGSNQNMGLYNTFQKTNLCKIRENYYVIE
;
A
#
# COMPACT_ATOMS: atom_id res chain seq x y z
N ASN A 1 -5.12 12.63 38.94
CA ASN A 1 -5.55 12.24 37.58
C ASN A 1 -5.15 10.81 37.25
N ASN A 2 -5.64 9.83 38.01
CA ASN A 2 -5.44 8.38 37.77
C ASN A 2 -6.80 7.67 37.86
N LEU A 3 -7.62 7.83 36.82
CA LEU A 3 -8.83 7.02 36.68
C LEU A 3 -8.51 5.80 35.81
N ASN A 4 -8.69 4.61 36.35
CA ASN A 4 -8.50 3.34 35.66
C ASN A 4 -9.63 3.11 34.67
N SER A 5 -9.31 2.47 33.55
CA SER A 5 -10.27 2.11 32.50
C SER A 5 -11.34 1.15 33.04
N GLY A 6 -12.56 1.27 32.53
CA GLY A 6 -13.69 0.40 32.89
C GLY A 6 -14.08 0.38 34.37
N THR A 7 -13.60 1.34 35.16
CA THR A 7 -13.73 1.37 36.62
C THR A 7 -14.81 2.35 37.05
N THR A 8 -15.67 1.93 37.98
CA THR A 8 -16.69 2.80 38.58
C THR A 8 -16.07 3.63 39.69
N TYR A 9 -16.20 4.94 39.59
CA TYR A 9 -15.80 5.90 40.60
C TYR A 9 -17.03 6.51 41.27
N THR A 10 -16.93 6.74 42.58
CA THR A 10 -17.95 7.43 43.37
C THR A 10 -17.41 8.78 43.80
N TYR A 11 -18.18 9.84 43.57
CA TYR A 11 -17.80 11.21 43.86
C TYR A 11 -18.78 11.85 44.83
N THR A 12 -18.24 12.61 45.76
CA THR A 12 -18.96 13.54 46.65
C THR A 12 -18.22 14.85 46.67
N VAL A 13 -18.94 15.97 46.81
CA VAL A 13 -18.33 17.30 46.91
C VAL A 13 -18.62 17.91 48.28
N LYS A 14 -17.68 18.69 48.80
CA LYS A 14 -17.85 19.53 49.99
C LYS A 14 -17.56 20.97 49.63
N ALA A 15 -18.30 21.89 50.24
CA ALA A 15 -17.99 23.31 50.14
C ALA A 15 -16.96 23.67 51.22
N VAL A 16 -16.02 24.56 50.89
CA VAL A 16 -15.02 25.10 51.81
C VAL A 16 -15.26 26.59 51.94
N SER A 17 -15.37 27.11 53.17
CA SER A 17 -15.53 28.54 53.43
C SER A 17 -14.20 29.29 53.24
N SER A 18 -14.25 30.63 53.16
CA SER A 18 -13.04 31.47 53.08
C SER A 18 -12.13 31.36 54.31
N ALA A 19 -12.65 30.87 55.44
CA ALA A 19 -11.89 30.58 56.67
C ALA A 19 -11.34 29.14 56.72
N GLY A 20 -11.60 28.33 55.69
CA GLY A 20 -11.11 26.94 55.57
C GLY A 20 -12.01 25.86 56.18
N SER A 21 -13.19 26.21 56.70
CA SER A 21 -14.13 25.21 57.25
C SER A 21 -14.87 24.46 56.15
N GLU A 22 -14.95 23.13 56.25
CA GLU A 22 -15.69 22.28 55.32
C GLU A 22 -17.15 22.05 55.72
N SER A 23 -18.04 21.92 54.74
CA SER A 23 -19.43 21.49 54.92
C SER A 23 -19.57 19.97 55.12
N ALA A 24 -20.80 19.52 55.42
CA ALA A 24 -21.18 18.13 55.17
C ALA A 24 -21.00 17.78 53.68
N ALA A 25 -20.69 16.51 53.40
CA ALA A 25 -20.56 16.02 52.02
C ALA A 25 -21.91 16.01 51.29
N SER A 26 -21.89 16.24 49.98
CA SER A 26 -23.06 16.04 49.11
C SER A 26 -23.52 14.59 49.09
N ASN A 27 -24.68 14.35 48.48
CA ASN A 27 -25.04 13.02 48.01
C ASN A 27 -23.95 12.48 47.04
N SER A 28 -23.76 11.17 47.05
CA SER A 28 -22.81 10.51 46.16
C SER A 28 -23.38 10.38 44.74
N VAL A 29 -22.54 10.63 43.73
CA VAL A 29 -22.82 10.26 42.34
C VAL A 29 -21.79 9.23 41.87
N THR A 30 -22.21 8.29 41.03
CA THR A 30 -21.30 7.29 40.45
C THR A 30 -21.12 7.53 38.95
N GLY A 31 -19.92 7.28 38.46
CA GLY A 31 -19.59 7.32 37.04
C GLY A 31 -18.59 6.22 36.71
N LYS A 32 -18.83 5.48 35.62
CA LYS A 32 -17.93 4.44 35.13
C LYS A 32 -17.10 4.98 33.98
N THR A 33 -15.79 4.83 34.05
CA THR A 33 -14.90 5.16 32.94
C THR A 33 -15.13 4.19 31.78
N LYS A 34 -14.87 4.65 30.54
CA LYS A 34 -14.89 3.78 29.36
C LYS A 34 -13.86 2.65 29.56
N GLY A 35 -14.24 1.41 29.23
CA GLY A 35 -13.32 0.26 29.27
C GLY A 35 -12.33 0.29 28.11
N ASP A 36 -11.26 -0.51 28.22
CA ASP A 36 -10.30 -0.65 27.14
C ASP A 36 -10.97 -1.35 25.95
N PRO A 37 -10.67 -0.92 24.72
CA PRO A 37 -11.20 -1.61 23.57
C PRO A 37 -10.70 -3.07 23.53
N PRO A 38 -11.47 -4.02 22.97
CA PRO A 38 -11.02 -5.39 22.83
C PRO A 38 -9.70 -5.43 22.04
N ALA A 39 -8.73 -6.24 22.49
CA ALA A 39 -7.50 -6.45 21.73
C ALA A 39 -7.84 -6.96 20.32
N VAL A 40 -7.45 -6.19 19.30
CA VAL A 40 -7.66 -6.54 17.89
C VAL A 40 -6.42 -7.27 17.41
N GLY A 41 -6.60 -8.45 16.79
CA GLY A 41 -5.47 -9.24 16.29
C GLY A 41 -4.71 -8.50 15.19
N THR A 42 -3.39 -8.54 15.24
CA THR A 42 -2.53 -7.95 14.21
C THR A 42 -2.51 -8.84 12.96
N PRO A 43 -2.72 -8.28 11.75
CA PRO A 43 -2.56 -9.04 10.52
C PRO A 43 -1.14 -9.59 10.37
N ASN A 44 -1.03 -10.78 9.79
CA ASN A 44 0.25 -11.41 9.44
C ASN A 44 0.24 -11.87 7.97
N GLY A 45 1.40 -12.32 7.48
CA GLY A 45 1.53 -12.80 6.10
C GLY A 45 1.33 -11.72 5.04
N LEU A 46 1.57 -10.45 5.39
CA LEU A 46 1.59 -9.37 4.38
C LEU A 46 2.67 -9.68 3.34
N ILE A 47 2.30 -9.62 2.07
CA ILE A 47 3.18 -9.77 0.92
C ILE A 47 2.81 -8.76 -0.17
N ALA A 48 3.79 -8.40 -1.01
CA ALA A 48 3.56 -7.77 -2.30
C ALA A 48 3.52 -8.88 -3.38
N ALA A 49 2.35 -9.10 -3.97
CA ALA A 49 2.07 -10.24 -4.85
C ALA A 49 2.30 -9.89 -6.33
N ASP A 50 1.61 -8.87 -6.85
CA ASP A 50 1.69 -8.45 -8.25
C ASP A 50 2.28 -7.04 -8.31
N ILE A 51 3.39 -6.86 -9.02
CA ILE A 51 4.11 -5.59 -9.12
C ILE A 51 4.22 -5.20 -10.59
N THR A 52 3.72 -4.01 -10.93
CA THR A 52 3.87 -3.40 -12.25
C THR A 52 4.73 -2.15 -12.16
N SER A 53 4.86 -1.41 -13.26
CA SER A 53 5.55 -0.11 -13.24
C SER A 53 4.78 0.99 -12.52
N ASN A 54 3.49 0.80 -12.25
CA ASN A 54 2.64 1.83 -11.63
C ASN A 54 1.66 1.28 -10.59
N SER A 55 1.78 0.02 -10.19
CA SER A 55 0.91 -0.58 -9.18
C SER A 55 1.59 -1.70 -8.40
N ILE A 56 1.14 -1.89 -7.16
CA ILE A 56 1.54 -2.98 -6.27
C ILE A 56 0.28 -3.58 -5.64
N THR A 57 0.05 -4.86 -5.84
CA THR A 57 -1.01 -5.63 -5.18
C THR A 57 -0.48 -6.26 -3.90
N LEU A 58 -1.08 -5.88 -2.78
CA LEU A 58 -0.82 -6.43 -1.44
C LEU A 58 -1.82 -7.52 -1.11
N ARG A 59 -1.36 -8.55 -0.38
CA ARG A 59 -2.21 -9.60 0.19
C ARG A 59 -1.74 -9.92 1.61
N TRP A 60 -2.67 -10.30 2.48
CA TRP A 60 -2.40 -10.69 3.87
C TRP A 60 -3.39 -11.75 4.35
N ASN A 61 -3.12 -12.35 5.51
CA ASN A 61 -4.02 -13.34 6.11
C ASN A 61 -5.19 -12.65 6.83
N SER A 62 -6.36 -13.30 6.85
CA SER A 62 -7.52 -12.79 7.56
C SER A 62 -7.33 -12.85 9.08
N VAL A 63 -7.89 -11.85 9.76
CA VAL A 63 -8.01 -11.78 11.22
C VAL A 63 -9.48 -11.94 11.59
N LEU A 64 -9.78 -12.80 12.55
CA LEU A 64 -11.16 -13.09 12.95
C LEU A 64 -11.80 -11.91 13.67
N GLY A 65 -13.06 -11.62 13.32
CA GLY A 65 -13.90 -10.65 14.03
C GLY A 65 -13.54 -9.18 13.77
N VAL A 66 -12.76 -8.90 12.73
CA VAL A 66 -12.43 -7.53 12.29
C VAL A 66 -13.40 -7.09 11.20
N THR A 67 -13.69 -5.78 11.14
CA THR A 67 -14.60 -5.20 10.15
C THR A 67 -13.86 -4.62 8.95
N ALA A 68 -12.59 -4.26 9.12
CA ALA A 68 -11.75 -3.74 8.05
C ALA A 68 -10.25 -3.91 8.35
N TYR A 69 -9.43 -3.54 7.37
CA TYR A 69 -7.98 -3.42 7.46
C TYR A 69 -7.57 -2.03 6.99
N ASN A 70 -6.77 -1.32 7.78
CA ASN A 70 -6.11 -0.11 7.30
C ASN A 70 -4.84 -0.49 6.54
N VAL A 71 -4.65 0.07 5.36
CA VAL A 71 -3.44 -0.08 4.56
C VAL A 71 -2.59 1.17 4.73
N TYR A 72 -1.30 0.97 4.98
CA TYR A 72 -0.32 2.03 5.17
C TYR A 72 0.71 1.99 4.06
N ARG A 73 1.09 3.17 3.56
CA ARG A 73 2.18 3.37 2.61
C ARG A 73 3.16 4.39 3.15
N ASN A 74 4.43 4.03 3.25
CA ASN A 74 5.49 4.89 3.78
C ASN A 74 5.12 5.49 5.15
N GLY A 75 4.56 4.65 6.03
CA GLY A 75 4.10 5.02 7.38
C GLY A 75 2.75 5.73 7.46
N ASN A 76 2.20 6.24 6.36
CA ASN A 76 0.93 6.97 6.35
C ASN A 76 -0.24 6.08 5.98
N LYS A 77 -1.39 6.27 6.62
CA LYS A 77 -2.62 5.55 6.26
C LYS A 77 -3.04 5.97 4.85
N LEU A 78 -3.12 4.99 3.96
CA LEU A 78 -3.54 5.18 2.58
C LEU A 78 -5.05 5.00 2.44
N THR A 79 -5.58 3.90 2.98
CA THR A 79 -7.01 3.56 2.86
C THR A 79 -7.45 2.56 3.93
N SER A 80 -8.74 2.22 3.94
CA SER A 80 -9.32 1.12 4.71
C SER A 80 -10.16 0.22 3.79
N VAL A 81 -9.96 -1.09 3.88
CA VAL A 81 -10.62 -2.09 3.02
C VAL A 81 -11.19 -3.24 3.85
N SER A 82 -12.25 -3.89 3.38
CA SER A 82 -12.84 -5.07 4.05
C SER A 82 -12.21 -6.39 3.61
N LEU A 83 -11.55 -6.41 2.45
CA LEU A 83 -10.89 -7.59 1.89
C LEU A 83 -9.46 -7.74 2.45
N THR A 84 -8.88 -8.92 2.26
CA THR A 84 -7.49 -9.22 2.63
C THR A 84 -6.50 -8.99 1.48
N SER A 85 -6.88 -8.10 0.56
CA SER A 85 -6.07 -7.69 -0.58
C SER A 85 -6.37 -6.25 -0.95
N TYR A 86 -5.36 -5.54 -1.44
CA TYR A 86 -5.50 -4.18 -1.95
C TYR A 86 -4.47 -3.91 -3.05
N THR A 87 -4.89 -3.29 -4.15
CA THR A 87 -3.98 -2.84 -5.20
C THR A 87 -3.79 -1.34 -5.09
N ASP A 88 -2.57 -0.92 -4.77
CA ASP A 88 -2.15 0.47 -4.80
C ASP A 88 -1.77 0.83 -6.24
N THR A 89 -2.40 1.85 -6.82
CA THR A 89 -2.22 2.29 -8.21
C THR A 89 -1.55 3.67 -8.26
N ASP A 90 -1.31 4.17 -9.48
CA ASP A 90 -0.76 5.52 -9.72
C ASP A 90 0.62 5.74 -9.05
N LEU A 91 1.38 4.65 -8.93
CA LEU A 91 2.73 4.67 -8.40
C LEU A 91 3.73 5.14 -9.45
N ARG A 92 4.83 5.73 -8.99
CA ARG A 92 5.96 6.06 -9.85
C ARG A 92 6.73 4.78 -10.15
N SER A 93 7.23 4.65 -11.38
CA SER A 93 8.06 3.54 -11.80
C SER A 93 9.43 3.56 -11.13
N ALA A 94 10.07 2.39 -11.05
CA ALA A 94 11.37 2.20 -10.42
C ALA A 94 11.51 2.83 -9.02
N THR A 95 10.42 2.85 -8.24
CA THR A 95 10.34 3.51 -6.94
C THR A 95 10.02 2.49 -5.85
N GLU A 96 10.78 2.52 -4.76
CA GLU A 96 10.55 1.69 -3.58
C GLU A 96 9.43 2.28 -2.71
N TYR A 97 8.53 1.41 -2.26
CA TYR A 97 7.44 1.71 -1.34
C TYR A 97 7.47 0.73 -0.16
N ARG A 98 7.07 1.22 1.01
CA ARG A 98 6.95 0.43 2.25
C ARG A 98 5.49 0.29 2.64
N TYR A 99 5.05 -0.93 2.90
CA TYR A 99 3.67 -1.25 3.21
C TYR A 99 3.52 -1.96 4.54
N GLN A 100 2.46 -1.59 5.26
CA GLN A 100 2.00 -2.27 6.45
C GLN A 100 0.47 -2.32 6.43
N VAL A 101 -0.10 -3.27 7.16
CA VAL A 101 -1.55 -3.33 7.38
C VAL A 101 -1.85 -3.49 8.86
N SER A 102 -2.97 -2.93 9.31
CA SER A 102 -3.53 -3.18 10.65
C SER A 102 -4.97 -3.65 10.50
N SER A 103 -5.49 -4.30 11.53
CA SER A 103 -6.90 -4.67 11.60
C SER A 103 -7.70 -3.62 12.36
N VAL A 104 -8.96 -3.46 11.94
CA VAL A 104 -9.92 -2.56 12.57
C VAL A 104 -11.12 -3.35 13.04
N LYS A 105 -11.49 -3.16 14.30
CA LYS A 105 -12.75 -3.66 14.88
C LYS A 105 -13.43 -2.54 15.65
N ASP A 106 -14.65 -2.22 15.26
CA ASP A 106 -15.40 -1.08 15.76
C ASP A 106 -14.62 0.23 15.58
N SER A 107 -14.15 0.85 16.67
CA SER A 107 -13.29 2.04 16.65
C SER A 107 -11.85 1.76 17.12
N SER A 108 -11.48 0.49 17.17
CA SER A 108 -10.18 0.02 17.69
C SER A 108 -9.33 -0.46 16.54
N GLU A 109 -8.06 -0.10 16.58
CA GLU A 109 -7.06 -0.50 15.60
C GLU A 109 -5.99 -1.35 16.28
N SER A 110 -5.56 -2.43 15.63
CA SER A 110 -4.45 -3.26 16.09
C SER A 110 -3.10 -2.56 15.89
N GLU A 111 -2.04 -3.17 16.40
CA GLU A 111 -0.69 -2.88 15.91
C GLU A 111 -0.59 -3.13 14.39
N LYS A 112 0.37 -2.47 13.74
CA LYS A 112 0.69 -2.70 12.33
C LYS A 112 1.41 -4.03 12.16
N SER A 113 1.22 -4.66 11.01
CA SER A 113 1.97 -5.84 10.57
C SER A 113 3.47 -5.54 10.47
N ILE A 114 4.26 -6.60 10.27
CA ILE A 114 5.61 -6.45 9.73
C ILE A 114 5.56 -5.63 8.43
N GLU A 115 6.57 -4.78 8.23
CA GLU A 115 6.69 -3.97 7.03
C GLU A 115 7.17 -4.83 5.85
N VAL A 116 6.56 -4.62 4.69
CA VAL A 116 6.99 -5.19 3.42
C VAL A 116 7.47 -4.06 2.52
N GLN A 117 8.63 -4.26 1.90
CA GLN A 117 9.19 -3.35 0.90
C GLN A 117 8.94 -3.92 -0.49
N ALA A 118 8.54 -3.05 -1.42
CA ALA A 118 8.31 -3.43 -2.81
C ALA A 118 8.68 -2.27 -3.73
N THR A 119 9.37 -2.58 -4.83
CA THR A 119 9.82 -1.59 -5.81
C THR A 119 9.07 -1.82 -7.11
N THR A 120 8.36 -0.80 -7.59
CA THR A 120 7.68 -0.84 -8.89
C THR A 120 8.67 -1.13 -10.01
N LEU A 121 8.20 -1.79 -11.07
CA LEU A 121 9.03 -2.06 -12.24
C LEU A 121 9.40 -0.74 -12.95
N THR A 122 10.43 -0.79 -13.78
CA THR A 122 10.71 0.31 -14.71
C THR A 122 9.58 0.40 -15.73
N GLU A 123 9.14 1.62 -16.03
CA GLU A 123 8.16 1.86 -17.09
C GLU A 123 8.76 1.51 -18.44
N LYS A 124 8.10 0.60 -19.17
CA LYS A 124 8.49 0.28 -20.54
C LYS A 124 8.08 1.42 -21.47
N VAL A 125 8.98 1.82 -22.35
CA VAL A 125 8.67 2.79 -23.41
C VAL A 125 8.48 2.03 -24.71
N CYS A 126 7.28 2.09 -25.27
CA CYS A 126 6.93 1.38 -26.49
C CYS A 126 6.88 2.31 -27.70
N PHE A 127 7.36 1.79 -28.83
CA PHE A 127 7.46 2.49 -30.10
C PHE A 127 6.71 1.67 -31.15
N ASN A 128 5.64 2.22 -31.70
CA ASN A 128 4.95 1.63 -32.85
C ASN A 128 5.47 2.31 -34.13
N ASP A 129 6.29 1.61 -34.89
CA ASP A 129 6.89 2.16 -36.11
C ASP A 129 7.07 1.08 -37.16
N ASN A 130 7.45 1.48 -38.38
CA ASN A 130 7.86 0.53 -39.39
C ASN A 130 9.26 -0.05 -39.10
N ASN A 131 9.52 -1.26 -39.57
CA ASN A 131 10.76 -1.99 -39.32
C ASN A 131 12.00 -1.22 -39.80
N PHE A 132 11.88 -0.46 -40.89
CA PHE A 132 12.96 0.42 -41.35
C PHE A 132 13.33 1.48 -40.29
N ASN A 133 12.35 2.21 -39.76
CA ASN A 133 12.58 3.23 -38.75
C ASN A 133 13.09 2.65 -37.41
N HIS A 134 12.66 1.45 -37.02
CA HIS A 134 13.22 0.79 -35.84
C HIS A 134 14.71 0.52 -35.97
N VAL A 135 15.17 0.09 -37.15
CA VAL A 135 16.60 -0.14 -37.41
C VAL A 135 17.37 1.18 -37.43
N THR A 136 16.88 2.21 -38.13
CA THR A 136 17.59 3.50 -38.24
C THR A 136 17.71 4.25 -36.91
N THR A 137 16.81 3.98 -35.96
CA THR A 137 16.85 4.57 -34.61
C THR A 137 17.53 3.67 -33.57
N GLY A 138 18.10 2.53 -33.98
CA GLY A 138 18.84 1.61 -33.11
C GLY A 138 17.96 0.72 -32.21
N ARG A 139 16.62 0.78 -32.33
CA ARG A 139 15.70 -0.12 -31.62
C ARG A 139 15.74 -1.55 -32.16
N ALA A 140 16.17 -1.70 -33.41
CA ALA A 140 16.40 -2.96 -34.09
C ALA A 140 17.72 -2.91 -34.89
N TYR A 141 18.13 -4.06 -35.42
CA TYR A 141 19.21 -4.15 -36.40
C TYR A 141 18.77 -4.97 -37.61
N HIS A 142 19.38 -4.68 -38.76
CA HIS A 142 19.11 -5.39 -40.01
C HIS A 142 20.05 -6.58 -40.18
N SER A 143 19.51 -7.74 -40.57
CA SER A 143 20.28 -8.92 -40.94
C SER A 143 19.54 -9.73 -41.99
N LEU A 144 20.21 -10.03 -43.11
CA LEU A 144 19.69 -10.89 -44.19
C LEU A 144 18.29 -10.49 -44.72
N GLY A 145 18.00 -9.19 -44.78
CA GLY A 145 16.69 -8.68 -45.22
C GLY A 145 15.62 -8.62 -44.13
N TYR A 146 15.93 -9.05 -42.91
CA TYR A 146 15.03 -8.98 -41.75
C TYR A 146 15.45 -7.89 -40.76
N ALA A 147 14.49 -7.40 -39.99
CA ALA A 147 14.72 -6.56 -38.81
C ALA A 147 14.60 -7.42 -37.54
N LEU A 148 15.56 -7.27 -36.64
CA LEU A 148 15.65 -8.01 -35.37
C LEU A 148 15.73 -7.00 -34.22
N ALA A 149 14.90 -7.17 -33.20
CA ALA A 149 14.89 -6.26 -32.06
C ALA A 149 16.25 -6.25 -31.34
N THR A 150 16.79 -5.07 -31.05
CA THR A 150 18.10 -4.93 -30.39
C THR A 150 18.04 -5.53 -28.99
N GLY A 151 18.94 -6.46 -28.69
CA GLY A 151 19.07 -7.12 -27.38
C GLY A 151 18.31 -8.43 -27.26
N SER A 152 17.02 -8.48 -27.63
CA SER A 152 16.23 -9.74 -27.58
C SER A 152 16.37 -10.61 -28.83
N ASN A 153 16.79 -10.02 -29.95
CA ASN A 153 16.90 -10.66 -31.26
C ASN A 153 15.58 -11.26 -31.78
N GLN A 154 14.43 -10.78 -31.28
CA GLN A 154 13.13 -11.21 -31.79
C GLN A 154 12.97 -10.73 -33.25
N ASN A 155 12.56 -11.65 -34.13
CA ASN A 155 12.35 -11.36 -35.55
C ASN A 155 11.09 -10.54 -35.75
N MET A 156 11.25 -9.34 -36.30
CA MET A 156 10.18 -8.37 -36.58
C MET A 156 9.61 -8.51 -37.99
N GLY A 157 10.18 -9.42 -38.80
CA GLY A 157 9.87 -9.57 -40.22
C GLY A 157 10.86 -8.83 -41.12
N LEU A 158 10.45 -8.59 -42.35
CA LEU A 158 11.23 -7.92 -43.38
C LEU A 158 11.61 -6.50 -42.97
N TYR A 159 12.84 -6.12 -43.28
CA TYR A 159 13.34 -4.75 -43.14
C TYR A 159 12.78 -3.87 -44.26
N ASN A 160 11.62 -3.28 -44.01
CA ASN A 160 10.93 -2.38 -44.94
C ASN A 160 10.10 -1.33 -44.20
N THR A 161 9.45 -0.44 -44.96
CA THR A 161 8.59 0.64 -44.45
C THR A 161 7.11 0.24 -44.32
N PHE A 162 6.72 -0.96 -44.73
CA PHE A 162 5.34 -1.44 -44.74
C PHE A 162 4.98 -2.25 -43.49
N GLN A 163 5.89 -3.10 -43.03
CA GLN A 163 5.73 -3.89 -41.82
C GLN A 163 5.99 -3.02 -40.60
N LYS A 164 4.99 -2.96 -39.72
CA LYS A 164 5.05 -2.25 -38.45
C LYS A 164 5.13 -3.24 -37.31
N THR A 165 5.94 -2.90 -36.33
CA THR A 165 6.10 -3.67 -35.11
C THR A 165 5.98 -2.72 -33.93
N ASN A 166 5.40 -3.19 -32.83
CA ASN A 166 5.46 -2.47 -31.57
C ASN A 166 6.66 -3.00 -30.77
N LEU A 167 7.70 -2.18 -30.60
CA LEU A 167 8.87 -2.53 -29.78
C LEU A 167 8.85 -1.77 -28.47
N CYS A 168 8.96 -2.49 -27.36
CA CYS A 168 9.05 -1.92 -26.03
C CYS A 168 10.49 -2.02 -25.48
N LYS A 169 11.05 -0.89 -25.05
CA LYS A 169 12.33 -0.83 -24.33
C LYS A 169 12.11 -1.30 -22.90
N ILE A 170 12.76 -2.40 -22.51
CA ILE A 170 12.68 -2.98 -21.16
C ILE A 170 13.83 -2.48 -20.28
N ARG A 171 15.00 -2.28 -20.87
CA ARG A 171 16.20 -1.67 -20.26
C ARG A 171 17.11 -1.13 -21.36
N GLU A 172 18.23 -0.53 -20.98
CA GLU A 172 19.19 0.02 -21.95
C GLU A 172 19.59 -1.04 -22.99
N ASN A 173 19.49 -0.67 -24.27
CA ASN A 173 19.76 -1.55 -25.43
C ASN A 173 19.04 -2.91 -25.44
N TYR A 174 17.85 -3.02 -24.81
CA TYR A 174 17.06 -4.25 -24.82
C TYR A 174 15.59 -3.97 -25.12
N TYR A 175 15.16 -4.37 -26.32
CA TYR A 175 13.81 -4.17 -26.84
C TYR A 175 13.12 -5.52 -27.07
N VAL A 176 11.82 -5.60 -26.81
CA VAL A 176 10.99 -6.77 -27.08
C VAL A 176 9.78 -6.41 -27.94
N ILE A 177 9.31 -7.37 -28.74
CA ILE A 177 8.05 -7.29 -29.49
C ILE A 177 6.88 -7.44 -28.52
N GLU A 178 5.88 -6.57 -28.64
CA GLU A 178 4.56 -6.68 -27.99
C GLU A 178 3.40 -6.70 -28.98
#